data_AF-A0A356MNJ4-F1
#
_entry.id   AF-A0A356MNJ4-F1
#
_cell.length_a   1.000
_cell.length_b   1.000
_cell.length_c   1.000
_cell.angle_alpha   90.00
_cell.angle_beta   90.00
_cell.angle_gamma   90.00
#
_symmetry.space_group_name_H-M   'P 1'
#
loop_
_entity.id
_entity.type
_entity.pdbx_description
1 polymer ?
#
loop_
_entity_poly.entity_id
_entity_poly.type
_entity_poly.pdbx_seq_one_letter_code
_entity_poly.pdbx_strand_id
1 'polypeptide(L)'
;FPHAVHIDAGYIYARPIENRILMGGGRHWGLDEAETRKRLKSMMTELWPATEAVPIAYQWSGQLGVGKNRSPIVQWFGPNTLAAVRMGGMGIAIGMEVGRLAAEELTKN
;
A
#
# COMPACT_ATOMS: atom_id res chain seq x y z
N PHE A 1 11.26 -18.96 -5.67
CA PHE A 1 11.12 -18.33 -4.33
C PHE A 1 9.71 -18.60 -3.81
N PRO A 2 9.52 -19.44 -2.77
CA PRO A 2 8.19 -19.99 -2.45
C PRO A 2 7.38 -19.21 -1.40
N HIS A 3 7.96 -18.25 -0.67
CA HIS A 3 7.30 -17.63 0.49
C HIS A 3 7.30 -16.12 0.40
N ALA A 4 6.36 -15.45 1.08
CA ALA A 4 6.43 -14.00 1.25
C ALA A 4 7.52 -13.64 2.28
N VAL A 5 8.19 -12.51 2.07
CA VAL A 5 9.16 -11.94 3.01
C VAL A 5 8.80 -10.51 3.35
N HIS A 6 9.09 -10.15 4.60
CA HIS A 6 8.96 -8.81 5.13
C HIS A 6 10.34 -8.33 5.58
N ILE A 7 10.73 -7.16 5.12
CA ILE A 7 12.04 -6.54 5.37
C ILE A 7 11.78 -5.20 6.03
N ASP A 8 12.73 -4.75 6.86
CA ASP A 8 12.70 -3.43 7.49
C ASP A 8 11.38 -3.17 8.24
N ALA A 9 11.16 -3.91 9.33
CA ALA A 9 9.92 -3.84 10.13
C ALA A 9 8.61 -3.99 9.31
N GLY A 10 8.67 -4.66 8.16
CA GLY A 10 7.54 -4.85 7.25
C GLY A 10 7.19 -3.61 6.42
N TYR A 11 8.08 -2.62 6.34
CA TYR A 11 7.92 -1.52 5.40
C TYR A 11 8.15 -1.94 3.95
N ILE A 12 8.99 -2.96 3.74
CA ILE A 12 9.29 -3.55 2.44
C ILE A 12 8.81 -5.00 2.46
N TYR A 13 8.28 -5.45 1.33
CA TYR A 13 7.82 -6.82 1.16
C TYR A 13 8.15 -7.34 -0.22
N ALA A 14 8.35 -8.66 -0.31
CA ALA A 14 8.35 -9.36 -1.59
C ALA A 14 7.56 -10.66 -1.48
N ARG A 15 6.91 -11.07 -2.57
CA ARG A 15 6.17 -12.34 -2.64
C ARG A 15 6.17 -12.90 -4.05
N PRO A 16 6.12 -14.24 -4.19
CA PRO A 16 5.85 -14.86 -5.48
C PRO A 16 4.41 -14.58 -5.91
N ILE A 17 4.23 -14.35 -7.21
CA ILE A 17 2.94 -14.31 -7.88
C ILE A 17 3.09 -15.12 -9.17
N GLU A 18 2.62 -16.37 -9.15
CA GLU A 18 2.83 -17.32 -10.25
C GLU A 18 4.33 -17.44 -10.58
N ASN A 19 4.74 -17.08 -11.80
CA ASN A 19 6.13 -17.08 -12.27
C ASN A 19 6.83 -15.73 -12.11
N ARG A 20 6.29 -14.82 -11.29
CA ARG A 20 6.84 -13.46 -11.06
C ARG A 20 7.15 -13.24 -9.59
N ILE A 21 7.97 -12.22 -9.33
CA ILE A 21 8.17 -11.65 -8.00
C ILE A 21 7.50 -10.29 -7.98
N LEU A 22 6.67 -10.04 -6.96
CA LEU A 22 6.22 -8.71 -6.63
C LEU A 22 7.05 -8.19 -5.46
N MET A 23 7.70 -7.05 -5.64
CA MET A 23 8.36 -6.31 -4.58
C MET A 23 7.75 -4.91 -4.44
N GLY A 24 7.54 -4.46 -3.22
CA GLY A 24 6.93 -3.17 -2.94
C GLY A 24 7.17 -2.68 -1.52
N GLY A 25 6.64 -1.51 -1.21
CA GLY A 25 6.81 -0.86 0.08
C GLY A 25 7.32 0.57 -0.06
N GLY A 26 8.13 1.03 0.90
CA GLY A 26 8.85 2.31 0.80
C GLY A 26 8.07 3.52 1.32
N ARG A 27 6.90 3.32 1.95
CA ARG A 27 6.05 4.40 2.48
C ARG A 27 6.74 5.35 3.48
N HIS A 28 7.87 4.96 4.05
CA HIS A 28 8.62 5.74 5.03
C HIS A 28 9.83 6.48 4.42
N TRP A 29 10.12 6.31 3.12
CA TRP A 29 11.22 6.98 2.42
C TRP A 29 10.82 8.36 1.86
N GLY A 30 9.55 8.74 1.96
CA GLY A 30 9.01 9.98 1.41
C GLY A 30 8.12 9.74 0.19
N LEU A 31 7.86 10.79 -0.57
CA LEU A 31 6.91 10.78 -1.70
C LEU A 31 7.60 10.74 -3.07
N ASP A 32 8.92 10.74 -3.11
CA ASP A 32 9.67 10.64 -4.37
C ASP A 32 9.57 9.22 -4.93
N GLU A 33 8.76 9.08 -5.97
CA GLU A 33 8.53 7.80 -6.63
C GLU A 33 9.76 7.29 -7.37
N ALA A 34 10.56 8.17 -7.97
CA ALA A 34 11.73 7.76 -8.74
C ALA A 34 12.80 7.19 -7.82
N GLU A 35 13.04 7.85 -6.69
CA GLU A 35 13.96 7.38 -5.66
C GLU A 35 13.47 6.07 -5.02
N THR A 36 12.17 5.97 -4.72
CA THR A 36 11.57 4.74 -4.18
C THR A 36 11.75 3.56 -5.15
N ARG A 37 11.48 3.76 -6.45
CA ARG A 37 11.67 2.73 -7.47
C ARG A 37 13.13 2.30 -7.58
N LYS A 38 14.07 3.26 -7.57
CA LYS A 38 15.51 2.98 -7.60
C LYS A 38 15.94 2.12 -6.42
N ARG A 39 15.48 2.47 -5.20
CA ARG A 39 15.78 1.70 -3.97
C ARG A 39 15.21 0.30 -4.00
N LEU A 40 13.94 0.14 -4.39
CA LEU A 40 13.30 -1.18 -4.51
C LEU A 40 14.04 -2.06 -5.54
N LYS A 41 14.41 -1.50 -6.69
CA LYS A 41 15.17 -2.23 -7.71
C LYS A 41 16.54 -2.65 -7.20
N SER A 42 17.29 -1.74 -6.56
CA SER A 42 18.60 -2.03 -5.98
C SER A 42 18.53 -3.15 -4.94
N MET A 43 17.55 -3.07 -4.04
CA MET A 43 17.35 -4.08 -2.99
C MET A 43 16.92 -5.42 -3.58
N MET A 44 16.08 -5.42 -4.62
CA MET A 44 15.67 -6.64 -5.32
C MET A 44 16.87 -7.38 -5.92
N THR A 45 17.78 -6.65 -6.58
CA THR A 45 18.99 -7.23 -7.17
C THR A 45 19.99 -7.68 -6.12
N GLU A 46 20.10 -6.97 -5.00
CA GLU A 46 20.97 -7.35 -3.89
C GLU A 46 20.50 -8.65 -3.20
N LEU A 47 19.20 -8.76 -2.94
CA LEU A 47 18.61 -9.94 -2.29
C LEU A 47 18.48 -11.14 -3.23
N TRP A 48 18.20 -10.89 -4.51
CA TRP A 48 18.03 -11.91 -5.54
C TRP A 48 18.80 -11.53 -6.81
N PRO A 49 20.13 -11.78 -6.86
CA PRO A 49 20.98 -11.40 -8.00
C PRO A 49 20.48 -11.89 -9.36
N ALA A 50 19.82 -13.05 -9.40
CA ALA A 50 19.21 -13.58 -10.62
C ALA A 50 18.13 -12.66 -11.23
N THR A 51 17.63 -11.67 -10.49
CA THR A 51 16.64 -10.70 -10.98
C THR A 51 17.25 -9.57 -11.83
N GLU A 52 18.58 -9.42 -11.85
CA GLU A 52 19.25 -8.36 -12.62
C GLU A 52 18.98 -8.44 -14.13
N ALA A 53 18.95 -9.66 -14.68
CA ALA A 53 18.67 -9.91 -16.09
C ALA A 53 17.16 -10.02 -16.41
N VAL A 54 16.29 -9.91 -15.41
CA VAL A 54 14.84 -10.11 -15.58
C VAL A 54 14.17 -8.76 -15.90
N PRO A 55 13.37 -8.66 -16.98
CA PRO A 55 12.66 -7.44 -17.31
C PRO A 55 11.54 -7.13 -16.32
N ILE A 56 11.34 -5.84 -16.02
CA ILE A 56 10.20 -5.37 -15.22
C ILE A 56 8.94 -5.44 -16.09
N ALA A 57 8.06 -6.40 -15.80
CA ALA A 57 6.80 -6.56 -16.53
C ALA A 57 5.77 -5.46 -16.20
N TYR A 58 5.71 -5.03 -14.94
CA TYR A 58 4.75 -4.03 -14.46
C TYR A 58 5.38 -3.16 -13.39
N GLN A 59 4.97 -1.89 -13.36
CA GLN A 59 5.44 -0.94 -12.37
C GLN A 59 4.36 0.11 -12.10
N TRP A 60 4.04 0.32 -10.83
CA TRP A 60 3.08 1.33 -10.40
C TRP A 60 3.49 1.93 -9.06
N SER A 61 2.90 3.06 -8.73
CA SER A 61 3.01 3.74 -7.46
C SER A 61 1.62 3.99 -6.90
N GLY A 62 1.55 4.23 -5.59
CA GLY A 62 0.31 4.59 -4.92
C GLY A 62 0.63 5.32 -3.63
N GLN A 63 -0.18 6.34 -3.34
CA GLN A 63 -0.04 7.12 -2.13
C GLN A 63 -1.02 6.62 -1.06
N LEU A 64 -0.53 6.48 0.17
CA LEU A 64 -1.34 6.03 1.28
C LEU A 64 -1.97 7.23 1.99
N GLY A 65 -3.30 7.20 2.16
CA GLY A 65 -3.97 8.06 3.12
C GLY A 65 -3.63 7.62 4.55
N VAL A 66 -2.58 8.19 5.12
CA VAL A 66 -2.12 7.96 6.50
C VAL A 66 -2.23 9.23 7.33
N GLY A 67 -2.33 9.10 8.65
CA GLY A 67 -2.27 10.22 9.58
C GLY A 67 -1.65 9.79 10.90
N LYS A 68 -1.58 10.71 11.87
CA LYS A 68 -1.04 10.42 13.21
C LYS A 68 -1.78 9.25 13.88
N ASN A 69 -3.10 9.20 13.70
CA ASN A 69 -3.92 8.06 14.09
C ASN A 69 -4.11 7.12 12.87
N ARG A 70 -3.95 5.82 13.09
CA ARG A 70 -4.09 4.77 12.08
C ARG A 70 -5.54 4.35 11.82
N SER A 71 -6.49 4.77 12.66
CA SER A 71 -7.91 4.47 12.45
C SER A 71 -8.47 5.21 11.24
N PRO A 72 -9.34 4.55 10.45
CA PRO A 72 -10.12 5.20 9.40
C PRO A 72 -10.91 6.39 9.94
N ILE A 73 -11.32 7.27 9.02
CA ILE A 73 -12.25 8.35 9.29
C ILE A 73 -13.54 8.01 8.56
N VAL A 74 -14.66 7.99 9.29
CA VAL A 74 -16.03 8.00 8.75
C VAL A 74 -16.77 9.14 9.45
N GLN A 75 -16.89 10.30 8.79
CA GLN A 75 -17.53 11.47 9.40
C GLN A 75 -18.01 12.48 8.38
N TRP A 76 -19.01 13.28 8.77
CA TRP A 76 -19.51 14.41 8.00
C TRP A 76 -18.53 15.59 8.05
N PHE A 77 -18.30 16.23 6.91
CA PHE A 77 -17.44 17.42 6.74
C PHE A 77 -18.20 18.63 6.16
N GLY A 78 -19.49 18.47 5.87
CA GLY A 78 -20.38 19.51 5.37
C GLY A 78 -21.79 18.96 5.15
N PRO A 79 -22.76 19.79 4.75
CA PRO A 79 -24.18 19.40 4.68
C PRO A 79 -24.46 18.17 3.79
N ASN A 80 -23.68 17.98 2.73
CA ASN A 80 -23.84 16.90 1.76
C ASN A 80 -22.54 16.13 1.51
N THR A 81 -21.62 16.14 2.48
CA THR A 81 -20.28 15.56 2.32
C THR A 81 -19.89 14.69 3.50
N LEU A 82 -19.83 13.38 3.27
CA LEU A 82 -19.29 12.38 4.19
C LEU A 82 -17.93 11.89 3.68
N ALA A 83 -16.92 11.81 4.54
CA ALA A 83 -15.64 11.20 4.17
C ALA A 83 -15.49 9.83 4.81
N ALA A 84 -15.06 8.86 4.02
CA ALA A 84 -14.70 7.49 4.41
C ALA A 84 -13.25 7.20 3.95
N VAL A 85 -12.26 7.63 4.74
CA VAL A 85 -10.85 7.75 4.30
C VAL A 85 -9.86 7.24 5.37
N ARG A 86 -8.55 7.40 5.09
CA ARG A 86 -7.44 7.09 6.02
C ARG A 86 -7.36 5.62 6.44
N MET A 87 -7.47 4.70 5.48
CA MET A 87 -7.35 3.27 5.73
C MET A 87 -5.90 2.77 5.86
N GLY A 88 -4.90 3.66 5.86
CA GLY A 88 -3.55 3.35 6.32
C GLY A 88 -2.80 2.22 5.58
N GLY A 89 -3.14 1.97 4.32
CA GLY A 89 -2.61 0.83 3.55
C GLY A 89 -3.33 -0.50 3.79
N MET A 90 -4.37 -0.53 4.62
CA MET A 90 -5.23 -1.67 4.89
C MET A 90 -6.54 -1.62 4.08
N GLY A 91 -6.68 -0.70 3.11
CA GLY A 91 -7.95 -0.46 2.41
C GLY A 91 -8.57 -1.69 1.75
N ILE A 92 -7.75 -2.65 1.28
CA ILE A 92 -8.27 -3.93 0.77
C ILE A 92 -8.86 -4.78 1.90
N ALA A 93 -8.25 -4.80 3.08
CA ALA A 93 -8.69 -5.61 4.21
C ALA A 93 -9.93 -5.04 4.91
N ILE A 94 -10.00 -3.71 5.08
CA ILE A 94 -11.03 -3.05 5.88
C ILE A 94 -12.01 -2.20 5.07
N GLY A 95 -11.84 -2.10 3.75
CA GLY A 95 -12.62 -1.20 2.91
C GLY A 95 -14.12 -1.49 2.92
N MET A 96 -14.51 -2.77 2.96
CA MET A 96 -15.92 -3.17 3.05
C MET A 96 -16.56 -2.70 4.36
N GLU A 97 -15.86 -2.85 5.48
CA GLU A 97 -16.35 -2.42 6.79
C GLU A 97 -16.45 -0.89 6.88
N VAL A 98 -15.44 -0.18 6.38
CA VAL A 98 -15.46 1.29 6.30
C VAL A 98 -16.61 1.77 5.40
N GLY A 99 -16.87 1.08 4.28
CA GLY A 99 -17.99 1.37 3.40
C GLY A 99 -19.34 1.13 4.06
N ARG A 100 -19.51 0.04 4.82
CA ARG A 100 -20.71 -0.24 5.62
C ARG A 100 -20.97 0.85 6.64
N LEU A 101 -19.95 1.23 7.42
CA LEU A 101 -20.05 2.32 8.40
C LEU A 101 -20.42 3.65 7.73
N ALA A 102 -19.87 3.93 6.55
CA ALA A 102 -20.23 5.13 5.80
C ALA A 102 -21.69 5.10 5.34
N ALA A 103 -22.19 3.97 4.83
CA ALA A 103 -23.58 3.80 4.44
C ALA A 103 -24.54 3.99 5.63
N GLU A 104 -24.21 3.42 6.79
CA GLU A 104 -24.99 3.61 8.02
C GLU A 104 -25.04 5.08 8.42
N GLU A 105 -23.91 5.78 8.36
CA GLU A 105 -23.83 7.21 8.69
C GLU A 105 -24.65 8.10 7.73
N LEU A 106 -24.76 7.71 6.45
CA LEU A 106 -25.61 8.40 5.46
C LEU A 106 -27.10 8.29 5.80
N THR A 107 -27.53 7.21 6.44
CA THR A 107 -28.96 6.98 6.75
C THR A 107 -29.45 7.60 8.06
N LYS A 108 -28.55 8.16 8.87
CA LYS A 108 -28.90 8.80 10.16
C LYS A 108 -29.40 10.24 10.02
N ASN A 109 -29.11 10.88 8.89
CA ASN A 109 -29.56 12.24 8.54
C ASN A 109 -30.75 12.18 7.59
#